data_AF-A0A7G5Z2W8-F1
#
_entry.id   AF-A0A7G5Z2W8-F1
#
_cell.length_a   1.000
_cell.length_b   1.000
_cell.length_c   1.000
_cell.angle_alpha   90.00
_cell.angle_beta   90.00
_cell.angle_gamma   90.00
#
_symmetry.space_group_name_H-M   'P 1'
#
loop_
_entity.id
_entity.type
_entity.pdbx_description
1 polymer ?
#
loop_
_entity_poly.entity_id
_entity_poly.type
_entity_poly.pdbx_seq_one_letter_code
_entity_poly.pdbx_strand_id
1 'polypeptide(L)'
;MNYRITLAIFVAIFSTGCSATDKAPQSHQAEFDVIYSDFGVDPITGYHEEEIERVGCRYKISADDFASLIIGRASDKEYSNTDIKAEIISDNQERMYVDDSGVLKRSSGYFKINIEKFEKVLVLTKPCDIEKPSPPRP
;
A
#
# COMPACT_ATOMS: atom_id res chain seq x y z
N MET A 1 60.65 21.97 -41.55
CA MET A 1 60.02 21.41 -40.32
C MET A 1 59.63 22.60 -39.46
N ASN A 2 58.37 23.04 -39.56
CA ASN A 2 57.88 24.26 -38.93
C ASN A 2 56.90 23.87 -37.82
N TYR A 3 57.30 24.08 -36.56
CA TYR A 3 56.48 23.83 -35.39
C TYR A 3 55.54 25.03 -35.18
N ARG A 4 54.24 24.80 -35.27
CA ARG A 4 53.20 25.78 -34.99
C ARG A 4 52.86 25.80 -33.51
N ILE A 5 52.74 27.02 -33.02
CA ILE A 5 52.57 27.48 -31.65
C ILE A 5 51.23 27.00 -31.06
N THR A 6 51.30 26.39 -29.89
CA THR A 6 50.15 26.01 -29.05
C THR A 6 49.62 27.25 -28.33
N LEU A 7 48.34 27.57 -28.53
CA LEU A 7 47.61 28.52 -27.71
C LEU A 7 46.21 27.96 -27.46
N ALA A 8 45.94 27.54 -26.23
CA ALA A 8 44.59 27.21 -25.79
C ALA A 8 44.27 28.04 -24.54
N ILE A 9 43.18 28.79 -24.67
CA ILE A 9 42.74 29.90 -23.84
C ILE A 9 42.15 29.36 -22.53
N PHE A 10 42.56 29.95 -21.41
CA PHE A 10 41.92 29.78 -20.09
C PHE A 10 40.54 30.44 -20.11
N VAL A 11 39.48 29.62 -20.10
CA VAL A 11 38.10 30.11 -19.90
C VAL A 11 37.78 30.00 -18.40
N ALA A 12 37.83 31.14 -17.71
CA ALA A 12 37.32 31.26 -16.35
C ALA A 12 35.79 31.34 -16.40
N ILE A 13 35.12 30.23 -16.07
CA ILE A 13 33.66 30.20 -15.90
C ILE A 13 33.34 30.73 -14.51
N PHE A 14 33.07 32.03 -14.41
CA PHE A 14 32.23 32.57 -13.34
C PHE A 14 30.79 32.14 -13.64
N SER A 15 30.28 31.17 -12.89
CA SER A 15 28.85 30.92 -12.81
C SER A 15 28.41 31.06 -11.35
N THR A 16 27.58 32.09 -11.19
CA THR A 16 26.80 32.48 -10.02
C THR A 16 26.25 31.30 -9.24
N GLY A 17 26.46 31.31 -7.93
CA GLY A 17 25.78 30.43 -7.00
C GLY A 17 24.27 30.61 -7.10
N CYS A 18 23.58 29.61 -7.63
CA CYS A 18 22.17 29.41 -7.36
C CYS A 18 22.06 28.74 -5.99
N SER A 19 21.59 29.49 -4.99
CA SER A 19 20.97 28.87 -3.82
C SER A 19 19.72 28.14 -4.30
N ALA A 20 19.88 26.87 -4.65
CA ALA A 20 18.76 25.95 -4.70
C ALA A 20 18.34 25.74 -3.25
N THR A 21 17.19 26.31 -2.88
CA THR A 21 16.45 25.83 -1.73
C THR A 21 16.12 24.37 -2.02
N ASP A 22 16.89 23.45 -1.43
CA ASP A 22 16.58 22.02 -1.41
C ASP A 22 15.21 21.85 -0.76
N LYS A 23 14.16 21.95 -1.55
CA LYS A 23 12.97 21.17 -1.28
C LYS A 23 13.42 19.74 -1.54
N ALA A 24 13.72 19.02 -0.45
CA ALA A 24 13.92 17.58 -0.51
C ALA A 24 12.83 17.01 -1.43
N PRO A 25 13.18 16.24 -2.47
CA PRO A 25 12.18 15.61 -3.29
C PRO A 25 11.29 14.81 -2.35
N GLN A 26 9.97 15.07 -2.36
CA GLN A 26 9.01 14.15 -1.77
C GLN A 26 9.28 12.82 -2.46
N SER A 27 9.93 11.90 -1.75
CA SER A 27 10.04 10.53 -2.23
C SER A 27 8.60 10.08 -2.46
N HIS A 28 8.24 9.79 -3.71
CA HIS A 28 7.06 8.98 -3.97
C HIS A 28 7.32 7.64 -3.27
N GLN A 29 6.95 7.54 -2.00
CA GLN A 29 6.82 6.25 -1.34
C GLN A 29 5.71 5.53 -2.10
N ALA A 30 6.00 4.32 -2.57
CA ALA A 30 4.98 3.46 -3.15
C ALA A 30 3.85 3.31 -2.12
N GLU A 31 2.61 3.47 -2.56
CA GLU A 31 1.41 3.36 -1.73
C GLU A 31 0.54 2.26 -2.30
N PHE A 32 -0.09 1.46 -1.43
CA PHE A 32 -1.04 0.43 -1.84
C PHE A 32 -2.45 0.86 -1.46
N ASP A 33 -3.39 0.61 -2.36
CA ASP A 33 -4.82 0.79 -2.07
C ASP A 33 -5.28 -0.42 -1.24
N VAL A 34 -6.08 -0.15 -0.21
CA VAL A 34 -6.59 -1.19 0.69
C VAL A 34 -8.10 -1.07 0.78
N ILE A 35 -8.81 -2.16 0.53
CA ILE A 35 -10.23 -2.31 0.85
C ILE A 35 -10.31 -3.12 2.14
N TYR A 36 -10.90 -2.58 3.19
CA TYR A 36 -10.89 -3.17 4.53
C TYR A 36 -12.27 -3.16 5.17
N SER A 37 -12.71 -4.32 5.69
CA SER A 37 -14.05 -4.52 6.29
C SER A 37 -14.06 -4.68 7.81
N ASP A 38 -12.97 -4.33 8.50
CA ASP A 38 -12.80 -4.45 9.95
C ASP A 38 -12.68 -5.91 10.47
N PHE A 39 -11.64 -6.20 11.26
CA PHE A 39 -11.46 -7.50 11.95
C PHE A 39 -12.48 -7.69 13.09
N GLY A 40 -13.09 -6.60 13.60
CA GLY A 40 -14.07 -6.62 14.68
C GLY A 40 -15.52 -6.91 14.27
N VAL A 41 -15.83 -7.01 12.96
CA VAL A 41 -17.19 -7.27 12.48
C VAL A 41 -17.52 -8.77 12.59
N ASP A 42 -18.64 -9.06 13.26
CA ASP A 42 -19.15 -10.39 13.65
C ASP A 42 -19.10 -11.40 12.46
N PRO A 43 -18.48 -12.59 12.60
CA PRO A 43 -18.23 -13.59 11.54
C PRO A 43 -19.47 -14.19 10.86
N ILE A 44 -20.68 -13.69 11.15
CA ILE A 44 -21.93 -14.22 10.60
C ILE A 44 -21.98 -14.04 9.07
N THR A 45 -21.31 -13.02 8.54
CA THR A 45 -21.18 -12.78 7.09
C THR A 45 -19.71 -12.78 6.70
N GLY A 46 -19.05 -13.94 6.79
CA GLY A 46 -17.73 -14.10 6.20
C GLY A 46 -17.79 -13.80 4.70
N TYR A 47 -16.97 -12.87 4.22
CA TYR A 47 -16.94 -12.45 2.81
C TYR A 47 -15.92 -13.27 2.02
N HIS A 48 -16.20 -13.56 0.76
CA HIS A 48 -15.22 -14.11 -0.17
C HIS A 48 -14.32 -13.00 -0.76
N GLU A 49 -13.16 -13.41 -1.35
CA GLU A 49 -12.22 -12.50 -2.04
C GLU A 49 -12.92 -11.59 -3.07
N GLU A 50 -13.96 -12.10 -3.74
CA GLU A 50 -14.71 -11.38 -4.78
C GLU A 50 -15.75 -10.39 -4.23
N GLU A 51 -16.05 -10.44 -2.94
CA GLU A 51 -17.13 -9.68 -2.31
C GLU A 51 -16.62 -8.48 -1.51
N ILE A 52 -15.36 -8.51 -1.07
CA ILE A 52 -14.77 -7.51 -0.18
C ILE A 52 -14.83 -6.08 -0.74
N GLU A 53 -14.66 -5.92 -2.07
CA GLU A 53 -14.75 -4.63 -2.75
C GLU A 53 -16.10 -3.92 -2.55
N ARG A 54 -17.18 -4.68 -2.32
CA ARG A 54 -18.53 -4.13 -2.15
C ARG A 54 -18.85 -3.72 -0.72
N VAL A 55 -18.08 -4.22 0.26
CA VAL A 55 -18.42 -4.10 1.68
C VAL A 55 -17.36 -3.36 2.49
N GLY A 56 -16.10 -3.34 2.06
CA GLY A 56 -15.01 -2.67 2.77
C GLY A 56 -14.90 -1.17 2.48
N CYS A 57 -14.34 -0.41 3.43
CA CYS A 57 -13.96 0.98 3.16
C CYS A 57 -12.61 1.04 2.46
N ARG A 58 -12.32 2.16 1.78
CA ARG A 58 -11.06 2.35 1.08
C ARG A 58 -10.06 3.13 1.93
N TYR A 59 -8.86 2.60 2.01
CA TYR A 59 -7.72 3.11 2.73
C TYR A 59 -6.48 3.10 1.83
N LYS A 60 -5.41 3.66 2.35
CA LYS A 60 -4.06 3.53 1.82
C LYS A 60 -3.09 3.04 2.90
N ILE A 61 -2.04 2.37 2.45
CA ILE A 61 -0.90 1.98 3.28
C ILE A 61 0.39 2.24 2.49
N SER A 62 1.44 2.73 3.15
CA SER A 62 2.75 2.86 2.50
C SER A 62 3.38 1.47 2.28
N ALA A 63 4.22 1.32 1.25
CA ALA A 63 4.93 0.07 1.01
C ALA A 63 5.86 -0.32 2.19
N ASP A 64 6.45 0.68 2.86
CA ASP A 64 7.28 0.49 4.05
C ASP A 64 6.46 -0.06 5.22
N ASP A 65 5.29 0.56 5.48
CA ASP A 65 4.37 0.09 6.52
C ASP A 65 3.90 -1.32 6.21
N PHE A 66 3.47 -1.59 4.97
CA PHE A 66 3.03 -2.91 4.53
C PHE A 66 4.11 -3.99 4.72
N ALA A 67 5.34 -3.72 4.27
CA ALA A 67 6.46 -4.65 4.45
C ALA A 67 6.71 -4.96 5.93
N SER A 68 6.53 -3.95 6.79
CA SER A 68 6.73 -4.06 8.22
C SER A 68 5.59 -4.77 8.99
N LEU A 69 4.52 -5.19 8.30
CA LEU A 69 3.45 -6.00 8.86
C LEU A 69 3.77 -7.49 8.90
N ILE A 70 4.62 -7.96 7.97
CA ILE A 70 4.91 -9.37 7.79
C ILE A 70 5.72 -9.86 8.99
N ILE A 71 5.13 -10.74 9.81
CA ILE A 71 5.78 -11.32 11.00
C ILE A 71 6.30 -12.74 10.77
N GLY A 72 5.91 -13.38 9.67
CA GLY A 72 6.39 -14.72 9.32
C GLY A 72 5.72 -15.31 8.08
N ARG A 73 6.16 -16.51 7.69
CA ARG A 73 5.47 -17.32 6.67
C ARG A 73 4.30 -18.07 7.31
N ALA A 74 3.26 -18.30 6.52
CA ALA A 74 2.15 -19.19 6.83
C ALA A 74 2.12 -20.34 5.83
N SER A 75 1.43 -21.42 6.18
CA SER A 75 1.02 -22.45 5.23
C SER A 75 -0.29 -22.07 4.55
N ASP A 76 -0.56 -22.67 3.40
CA ASP A 76 -1.83 -22.55 2.68
C ASP A 76 -3.04 -23.03 3.50
N LYS A 77 -2.83 -24.03 4.38
CA LYS A 77 -3.87 -24.57 5.27
C LYS A 77 -4.30 -23.63 6.39
N GLU A 78 -3.47 -22.63 6.70
CA GLU A 78 -3.81 -21.60 7.69
C GLU A 78 -4.64 -20.47 7.07
N TYR A 79 -4.68 -20.38 5.74
CA TYR A 79 -5.46 -19.36 5.04
C TYR A 79 -6.90 -19.85 4.81
N SER A 80 -7.86 -19.01 5.20
CA SER A 80 -9.27 -19.19 4.92
C SER A 80 -9.68 -18.34 3.71
N ASN A 81 -10.23 -18.98 2.68
CA ASN A 81 -10.86 -18.28 1.56
C ASN A 81 -12.31 -17.86 1.84
N THR A 82 -12.75 -18.06 3.08
CA THR A 82 -14.05 -17.67 3.63
C THR A 82 -13.79 -16.74 4.80
N ASP A 83 -14.32 -15.53 4.78
CA ASP A 83 -14.06 -14.46 5.73
C ASP A 83 -12.76 -13.65 5.48
N ILE A 84 -12.71 -13.04 4.30
CA ILE A 84 -11.69 -12.06 3.92
C ILE A 84 -12.00 -10.72 4.59
N LYS A 85 -11.01 -10.15 5.27
CA LYS A 85 -11.10 -8.85 5.93
C LYS A 85 -10.49 -7.71 5.12
N ALA A 86 -9.52 -8.01 4.25
CA ALA A 86 -8.93 -7.00 3.39
C ALA A 86 -8.52 -7.51 2.01
N GLU A 87 -8.66 -6.64 1.02
CA GLU A 87 -7.97 -6.70 -0.27
C GLU A 87 -6.94 -5.56 -0.34
N ILE A 88 -5.73 -5.87 -0.80
CA ILE A 88 -4.63 -4.93 -0.94
C ILE A 88 -4.17 -4.97 -2.39
N ILE A 89 -4.13 -3.80 -3.02
CA ILE A 89 -3.80 -3.63 -4.44
C ILE A 89 -2.52 -2.80 -4.52
N SER A 90 -1.45 -3.42 -5.02
CA SER A 90 -0.18 -2.74 -5.21
C SER A 90 -0.16 -1.89 -6.50
N ASP A 91 0.87 -1.06 -6.64
CA ASP A 91 1.08 -0.22 -7.85
C ASP A 91 1.09 -1.02 -9.16
N ASN A 92 1.63 -2.25 -9.14
CA ASN A 92 1.63 -3.17 -10.29
C ASN A 92 0.33 -3.98 -10.43
N GLN A 93 -0.74 -3.59 -9.74
CA GLN A 93 -2.06 -4.25 -9.78
C GLN A 93 -2.05 -5.70 -9.26
N GLU A 94 -1.07 -6.09 -8.43
CA GLU A 94 -1.14 -7.36 -7.70
C GLU A 94 -2.20 -7.25 -6.61
N ARG A 95 -3.19 -8.16 -6.66
CA ARG A 95 -4.21 -8.28 -5.62
C ARG A 95 -3.76 -9.28 -4.57
N MET A 96 -3.78 -8.85 -3.33
CA MET A 96 -3.44 -9.65 -2.16
C MET A 96 -4.61 -9.62 -1.19
N TYR A 97 -4.82 -10.70 -0.44
CA TYR A 97 -5.98 -10.82 0.44
C TYR A 97 -5.56 -11.22 1.84
N VAL A 98 -6.25 -10.69 2.84
CA VAL A 98 -6.03 -11.02 4.25
C VAL A 98 -7.32 -11.60 4.81
N ASP A 99 -7.24 -12.80 5.37
CA ASP A 99 -8.36 -13.44 6.06
C ASP A 99 -8.52 -12.94 7.51
N ASP A 100 -9.59 -13.38 8.18
CA ASP A 100 -9.90 -13.09 9.58
C ASP A 100 -8.80 -13.45 10.57
N SER A 101 -8.02 -14.49 10.26
CA SER A 101 -6.91 -14.97 11.07
C SER A 101 -5.64 -14.13 10.93
N GLY A 102 -5.61 -13.18 10.00
CA GLY A 102 -4.44 -12.35 9.71
C GLY A 102 -3.40 -13.06 8.83
N VAL A 103 -3.84 -13.99 7.98
CA VAL A 103 -3.01 -14.61 6.96
C VAL A 103 -3.20 -13.87 5.63
N LEU A 104 -2.10 -13.31 5.13
CA LEU A 104 -1.98 -12.67 3.84
C LEU A 104 -1.65 -13.70 2.75
N LYS A 105 -2.51 -13.79 1.73
CA LYS A 105 -2.26 -14.47 0.46
C LYS A 105 -1.73 -13.48 -0.58
N ARG A 106 -0.58 -13.79 -1.18
CA ARG A 106 -0.02 -13.08 -2.35
C ARG A 106 0.57 -14.06 -3.35
N SER A 107 0.95 -13.61 -4.54
CA SER A 107 1.45 -14.49 -5.62
C SER A 107 2.63 -15.38 -5.20
N SER A 108 3.47 -14.87 -4.29
CA SER A 108 4.67 -15.57 -3.78
C SER A 108 4.42 -16.49 -2.58
N GLY A 109 3.18 -16.62 -2.10
CA GLY A 109 2.80 -17.52 -1.01
C GLY A 109 1.98 -16.84 0.10
N TYR A 110 2.03 -17.44 1.29
CA TYR A 110 1.21 -17.07 2.45
C TYR A 110 2.05 -16.54 3.60
N PHE A 111 1.59 -15.50 4.27
CA PHE A 111 2.34 -14.77 5.28
C PHE A 111 1.44 -14.39 6.46
N LYS A 112 1.97 -14.45 7.68
CA LYS A 112 1.27 -13.92 8.86
C LYS A 112 1.53 -12.42 8.96
N ILE A 113 0.50 -11.64 9.23
CA ILE A 113 0.63 -10.20 9.48
C ILE A 113 0.35 -9.84 10.95
N ASN A 114 0.88 -8.71 11.38
CA ASN A 114 0.48 -8.10 12.64
C ASN A 114 -0.83 -7.31 12.44
N ILE A 115 -1.96 -7.88 12.86
CA ILE A 115 -3.30 -7.28 12.72
C ILE A 115 -3.39 -5.93 13.43
N GLU A 116 -2.95 -5.83 14.69
CA GLU A 116 -3.03 -4.58 15.44
C GLU A 116 -2.25 -3.45 14.77
N LYS A 117 -1.12 -3.77 14.14
CA LYS A 117 -0.33 -2.80 13.39
C LYS A 117 -1.02 -2.45 12.08
N PHE A 118 -1.57 -3.44 11.37
CA PHE A 118 -2.31 -3.24 10.13
C PHE A 118 -3.37 -2.16 10.31
N GLU A 119 -4.25 -2.29 11.31
CA GLU A 119 -5.32 -1.34 11.57
C GLU A 119 -4.83 0.08 11.88
N LYS A 120 -3.66 0.21 12.53
CA LYS A 120 -3.10 1.50 12.95
C LYS A 120 -2.41 2.27 11.81
N VAL A 121 -1.91 1.58 10.79
CA VAL A 121 -1.17 2.20 9.68
C VAL A 121 -2.05 2.52 8.48
N LEU A 122 -3.31 2.08 8.48
CA LEU A 122 -4.26 2.42 7.42
C LEU A 122 -4.69 3.88 7.49
N VAL A 123 -4.62 4.56 6.35
CA VAL A 123 -5.09 5.94 6.20
C VAL A 123 -6.37 5.93 5.38
N LEU A 124 -7.49 6.35 5.98
CA LEU A 124 -8.79 6.36 5.31
C LEU A 124 -8.78 7.33 4.11
N THR A 125 -9.15 6.84 2.92
CA THR A 125 -9.22 7.65 1.70
C THR A 125 -10.64 7.87 1.21
N LYS A 126 -11.53 6.88 1.40
CA LYS A 126 -12.96 7.03 1.14
C LYS A 126 -13.75 6.39 2.30
N PRO A 127 -14.64 7.15 2.98
CA PRO A 127 -15.49 6.59 4.02
C PRO A 127 -16.37 5.48 3.42
N CYS A 128 -16.68 4.46 4.23
CA CYS A 128 -17.65 3.44 3.84
C CYS A 128 -18.98 4.08 3.48
N ASP A 129 -19.53 3.72 2.33
CA ASP A 129 -20.93 3.95 2.00
C ASP A 129 -21.75 2.93 2.81
N ILE A 130 -21.84 3.12 4.13
CA ILE A 130 -22.76 2.32 4.95
C ILE A 130 -24.17 2.76 4.51
N GLU A 131 -24.80 1.99 3.61
CA GLU A 131 -26.22 2.15 3.37
C GLU A 131 -26.92 2.02 4.71
N LYS A 132 -27.39 3.15 5.26
CA LYS A 132 -28.29 3.12 6.40
C LYS A 132 -29.42 2.16 6.02
N PRO A 133 -29.74 1.15 6.85
CA PRO A 133 -30.88 0.30 6.57
C PRO A 133 -32.08 1.22 6.34
N SER A 134 -32.70 1.07 5.17
CA SER A 134 -33.85 1.89 4.80
C SER A 134 -34.89 1.72 5.91
N PRO A 135 -35.46 2.82 6.45
CA PRO A 135 -36.52 2.68 7.44
C PRO A 135 -37.63 1.80 6.86
N PRO A 136 -38.24 0.91 7.66
CA PRO A 136 -39.31 0.04 7.18
C PRO A 136 -40.38 0.90 6.52
N ARG A 137 -40.74 0.52 5.29
CA ARG A 137 -41.75 1.23 4.49
C ARG A 137 -43.08 1.17 5.26
N PRO A 138 -43.78 2.31 5.47
CA PRO A 138 -44.99 2.39 6.29
C PRO A 138 -46.14 1.57 5.72
#